data_AF-A0A480ACH3-F1
#
_entry.id   AF-A0A480ACH3-F1
#
_cell.length_a   1.000
_cell.length_b   1.000
_cell.length_c   1.000
_cell.angle_alpha   90.00
_cell.angle_beta   90.00
_cell.angle_gamma   90.00
#
_symmetry.space_group_name_H-M   'P 1'
#
loop_
_entity.id
_entity.type
_entity.pdbx_description
1 polymer ?
#
loop_
_entity_poly.entity_id
_entity_poly.type
_entity_poly.pdbx_seq_one_letter_code
_entity_poly.pdbx_strand_id
1 'polypeptide(L)' 'MTIAQETLYYSPAEYLELEVNSDIRHEYINGLIIHKTGGTPDHNQLAGNFYAILNFALKRQPYQVFVTDQRL' A
#
# COMPACT_ATOMS: atom_id res chain seq x y z
N MET A 1 -28.71 13.20 -9.33
CA MET A 1 -28.58 12.06 -10.26
C MET A 1 -27.40 11.25 -9.78
N THR A 2 -27.64 10.02 -9.32
CA THR A 2 -26.57 9.12 -8.85
C THR A 2 -26.13 8.30 -10.05
N ILE A 3 -24.96 8.58 -10.59
CA ILE A 3 -24.38 7.74 -11.64
C ILE A 3 -23.98 6.44 -10.94
N ALA A 4 -24.60 5.32 -11.34
CA ALA A 4 -24.11 4.01 -10.94
C ALA A 4 -22.75 3.82 -11.61
N GLN A 5 -21.68 3.81 -10.81
CA GLN A 5 -20.34 3.60 -11.30
C GLN A 5 -20.20 2.12 -11.65
N GLU A 6 -20.03 1.81 -12.93
CA GLU A 6 -19.71 0.46 -13.37
C GLU A 6 -18.44 0.00 -12.66
N THR A 7 -18.51 -1.18 -12.04
CA THR A 7 -17.36 -1.77 -11.37
C THR A 7 -16.45 -2.36 -12.42
N LEU A 8 -15.39 -1.64 -12.76
CA LEU A 8 -14.32 -2.11 -13.62
C LEU A 8 -13.39 -3.04 -12.84
N TYR A 9 -13.09 -4.20 -13.43
CA TYR A 9 -12.11 -5.15 -12.92
C TYR A 9 -10.82 -5.02 -13.73
N TYR A 10 -9.70 -4.94 -13.02
CA TYR A 10 -8.37 -4.82 -13.58
C TYR A 10 -7.57 -6.09 -13.35
N SER A 11 -6.72 -6.45 -14.30
CA SER A 11 -5.64 -7.40 -14.06
C SER A 11 -4.55 -6.76 -13.16
N PRO A 12 -3.72 -7.58 -12.49
CA PRO A 12 -2.59 -7.05 -11.73
C PRO A 12 -1.62 -6.23 -12.58
N ALA A 13 -1.44 -6.57 -13.87
CA ALA A 13 -0.54 -5.84 -14.77
C ALA A 13 -1.06 -4.43 -15.08
N GLU A 14 -2.35 -4.30 -15.39
CA GLU A 14 -3.00 -3.00 -15.64
C GLU A 14 -2.96 -2.11 -14.38
N TYR A 15 -3.16 -2.70 -13.20
CA TYR A 15 -3.02 -1.98 -11.93
C TYR A 15 -1.60 -1.44 -11.73
N LEU A 16 -0.56 -2.25 -11.99
CA LEU A 16 0.82 -1.82 -11.82
C LEU A 16 1.19 -0.69 -12.79
N GLU A 17 0.75 -0.77 -14.05
CA GLU A 17 0.96 0.29 -15.03
C GLU A 17 0.26 1.60 -14.62
N LEU A 18 -0.96 1.50 -14.09
CA LEU A 18 -1.69 2.64 -13.54
C LEU A 18 -0.97 3.24 -12.32
N GLU A 19 -0.56 2.41 -11.37
CA GLU A 19 0.02 2.84 -10.09
C GLU A 19 1.39 3.52 -10.27
N VAL A 20 2.20 3.08 -11.25
CA VAL A 20 3.49 3.72 -11.59
C VAL A 20 3.29 5.16 -12.08
N ASN A 21 2.21 5.43 -12.79
CA ASN A 21 1.91 6.74 -13.37
C ASN A 21 1.00 7.62 -12.48
N SER A 22 0.65 7.16 -11.28
CA SER A 22 -0.31 7.85 -10.42
C SER A 22 0.35 8.67 -9.30
N ASP A 23 -0.10 9.92 -9.18
CA ASP A 23 0.25 10.84 -8.08
C ASP A 23 -0.37 10.42 -6.74
N ILE A 24 -1.42 9.62 -6.78
CA ILE A 24 -2.13 9.10 -5.61
C ILE A 24 -1.91 7.59 -5.52
N ARG A 25 -2.02 7.06 -4.31
CA ARG A 25 -1.88 5.62 -4.08
C ARG A 25 -3.21 4.92 -4.15
N HIS A 26 -3.17 3.73 -4.72
CA HIS A 26 -4.29 2.81 -4.69
C HIS A 26 -3.91 1.48 -4.05
N GLU A 27 -4.93 0.70 -3.71
CA GLU A 27 -4.82 -0.69 -3.33
C GLU A 27 -5.57 -1.54 -4.35
N TYR A 28 -4.92 -2.62 -4.79
CA TYR A 28 -5.54 -3.63 -5.63
C TYR A 28 -6.13 -4.74 -4.77
N ILE A 29 -7.46 -4.87 -4.78
CA ILE A 29 -8.17 -5.90 -4.01
C ILE A 29 -9.12 -6.64 -4.96
N ASN A 30 -8.78 -7.89 -5.30
CA ASN A 30 -9.60 -8.79 -6.12
C ASN A 30 -10.08 -8.16 -7.44
N GLY A 31 -9.21 -7.45 -8.15
CA GLY A 31 -9.55 -6.78 -9.40
C GLY A 31 -10.02 -5.34 -9.25
N LEU A 32 -10.27 -4.86 -8.03
CA LEU A 32 -10.69 -3.48 -7.78
C LEU A 32 -9.49 -2.60 -7.42
N ILE A 33 -9.51 -1.38 -7.92
CA ILE A 33 -8.55 -0.34 -7.55
C ILE A 33 -9.24 0.61 -6.57
N ILE A 34 -8.74 0.68 -5.34
CA ILE A 34 -9.34 1.45 -4.24
C ILE A 34 -8.37 2.54 -3.83
N HIS A 35 -8.86 3.78 -3.67
CA HIS A 35 -8.01 4.88 -3.16
C HIS A 35 -7.47 4.55 -1.77
N LYS A 36 -6.15 4.58 -1.63
CA LYS A 36 -5.52 4.39 -0.33
C LYS A 36 -5.58 5.69 0.45
N THR A 37 -6.18 5.66 1.63
CA THR A 37 -6.10 6.77 2.57
C THR A 37 -4.68 6.86 3.13
N GLY A 38 -4.11 8.07 3.19
CA GLY A 38 -2.81 8.30 3.82
C GLY A 38 -2.81 7.95 5.31
N GLY A 39 -1.61 7.79 5.89
CA GLY A 39 -1.46 7.53 7.33
C GLY A 39 -1.72 8.78 8.18
N THR A 40 -2.39 8.59 9.32
CA THR A 40 -2.47 9.61 10.37
C THR A 40 -1.17 9.63 11.20
N PRO A 41 -0.87 10.71 11.95
CA PRO A 41 0.27 10.73 12.86
C PRO A 41 0.29 9.55 13.84
N ASP A 42 -0.86 9.24 14.45
CA ASP A 42 -1.00 8.12 15.40
C ASP A 42 -0.72 6.77 14.73
N HIS A 43 -1.27 6.55 13.53
CA HIS A 43 -0.99 5.37 12.73
C HIS A 43 0.51 5.25 12.44
N ASN A 44 1.16 6.34 12.02
CA ASN A 44 2.57 6.34 11.66
C ASN A 44 3.46 6.09 12.88
N GLN A 45 3.08 6.59 14.06
CA GLN A 45 3.81 6.32 15.29
C GLN A 45 3.73 4.84 15.68
N LEU A 46 2.54 4.24 15.63
CA LEU A 46 2.36 2.81 15.92
C LEU A 46 3.11 1.93 14.92
N ALA A 47 2.97 2.21 13.61
CA ALA A 47 3.66 1.48 12.55
C ALA A 47 5.20 1.60 12.68
N GLY A 48 5.70 2.80 12.98
CA GLY A 48 7.13 3.06 13.18
C GLY A 48 7.70 2.32 14.39
N ASN A 49 7.00 2.33 15.52
CA ASN A 49 7.41 1.59 16.72
C ASN A 49 7.49 0.08 16.43
N PHE A 50 6.49 -0.47 15.76
CA PHE A 50 6.47 -1.89 15.39
C PHE A 50 7.59 -2.25 14.41
N TYR A 51 7.78 -1.44 13.36
CA TYR A 51 8.88 -1.59 12.42
C TYR A 51 10.24 -1.60 13.13
N ALA A 52 10.48 -0.65 14.03
CA ALA A 52 11.76 -0.53 14.73
C ALA A 52 12.06 -1.80 15.54
N ILE A 53 11.09 -2.28 16.32
CA ILE A 53 11.22 -3.51 17.12
C ILE A 53 11.57 -4.69 16.22
N LEU A 54 10.84 -4.88 15.13
CA LEU A 54 11.03 -6.02 14.23
C LEU A 54 12.38 -5.94 13.49
N ASN A 55 12.76 -4.77 13.01
CA ASN A 55 14.02 -4.54 12.30
C ASN A 55 15.24 -4.80 13.21
N PHE A 56 15.18 -4.39 14.48
CA PHE A 56 16.25 -4.69 15.43
C PHE A 56 16.27 -6.16 15.84
N ALA A 57 15.10 -6.80 16.03
CA ALA A 57 15.01 -8.21 16.39
C ALA A 57 15.60 -9.13 15.29
N LEU A 58 15.43 -8.75 14.02
CA LEU A 58 15.93 -9.52 12.87
C LEU A 58 17.33 -9.08 12.39
N LYS A 59 18.00 -8.21 13.13
CA LYS A 59 19.34 -7.73 12.76
C LYS A 59 20.31 -8.91 12.60
N ARG A 60 21.08 -8.91 11.49
CA ARG A 60 22.06 -9.96 11.10
C ARG A 60 21.44 -11.29 10.65
N GLN A 61 20.12 -11.37 10.53
CA GLN A 61 19.44 -12.48 9.87
C GLN A 61 19.28 -12.18 8.38
N PRO A 62 18.99 -13.19 7.52
CA PRO A 62 18.79 -12.98 6.09
C PRO A 62 17.41 -12.38 5.76
N TYR A 63 16.87 -11.54 6.64
CA TYR A 63 15.56 -10.91 6.50
C TYR A 63 15.69 -9.40 6.36
N GLN A 64 14.87 -8.82 5.48
CA GLN A 64 14.71 -7.39 5.33
C GLN A 64 13.33 -7.00 5.83
N VAL A 65 13.27 -5.99 6.70
CA VAL A 65 12.01 -5.43 7.19
C VAL A 65 11.75 -4.15 6.43
N PHE A 66 10.54 -4.02 5.90
CA PHE A 66 10.06 -2.81 5.25
C PHE A 66 8.85 -2.30 6.04
N VAL A 67 8.72 -0.98 6.11
CA VAL A 67 7.50 -0.35 6.61
C VAL A 67 6.61 0.01 5.41
N THR A 68 5.37 0.38 5.71
CA THR A 68 4.31 0.73 4.77
C THR A 68 4.78 1.41 3.50
N ASP A 69 4.02 1.23 2.41
CA ASP A 69 4.10 2.06 1.22
C ASP A 69 5.33 1.86 0.31
N GLN A 70 5.95 0.68 0.35
CA GLN A 70 6.93 0.28 -0.64
C GLN A 70 6.32 0.30 -2.05
N ARG A 71 6.97 1.01 -2.97
CA ARG A 71 6.74 0.91 -4.42
C ARG A 71 7.94 0.19 -5.07
N LEU A 72 7.70 -0.50 -6.17
CA LEU A 72 8.74 -1.09 -7.01
C LEU A 72 9.34 -0.03 -7.95
#